data_AF-A0A9P0GFM6-F1
#
_entry.id   AF-A0A9P0GFM6-F1
#
_cell.length_a   1.000
_cell.length_b   1.000
_cell.length_c   1.000
_cell.angle_alpha   90.00
_cell.angle_beta   90.00
_cell.angle_gamma   90.00
#
_symmetry.space_group_name_H-M   'P 1'
#
loop_
_entity.id
_entity.type
_entity.pdbx_description
1 polymer ?
#
loop_
_entity_poly.entity_id
_entity_poly.type
_entity_poly.pdbx_seq_one_letter_code
_entity_poly.pdbx_strand_id
1 'polypeptide(L)'
;MDVKNDWKMVTVFFGANDLCSAQCYDKVAAAPSSHVAKLRRALDYLEDHLPRTFVNLIPVLDVSVSLRIKRTVMCRFLHRLFCECFHKGGDEFNVITSLTKAYQLAEEELILSGRYDKRDDFTVVLQPFMKLFNAPEDPVHRYDEVIDISYITHDCFHFSQKGHALAANMLWNNLLEPVGRKDTKKLKRVLDIFRCPQENVPFLFTNRNSYLE
;
A
#
# COMPACT_ATOMS: atom_id res chain seq x y z
N MET A 1 -3.42 27.04 -5.40
CA MET A 1 -2.69 26.00 -6.14
C MET A 1 -2.90 26.25 -7.61
N ASP A 2 -1.83 26.55 -8.33
CA ASP A 2 -1.80 26.59 -9.78
C ASP A 2 -1.62 25.14 -10.29
N VAL A 3 -2.70 24.55 -10.80
CA VAL A 3 -2.68 23.15 -11.27
C VAL A 3 -1.65 22.92 -12.38
N LYS A 4 -1.32 23.93 -13.19
CA LYS A 4 -0.39 23.79 -14.32
C LYS A 4 1.06 23.96 -13.87
N ASN A 5 1.32 24.86 -12.93
CA ASN A 5 2.68 25.27 -12.60
C ASN A 5 3.17 24.72 -11.26
N ASP A 6 2.31 24.40 -10.30
CA ASP A 6 2.75 23.83 -9.03
C ASP A 6 3.03 22.33 -9.16
N TRP A 7 4.05 21.85 -8.44
CA TRP A 7 4.25 20.41 -8.25
C TRP A 7 3.16 19.85 -7.34
N LYS A 8 2.61 18.69 -7.70
CA LYS A 8 1.63 17.96 -6.89
C LYS A 8 2.19 16.62 -6.47
N MET A 9 1.83 16.22 -5.26
CA MET A 9 2.06 14.87 -4.76
C MET A 9 0.70 14.19 -4.59
N VAL A 10 0.50 13.09 -5.31
CA VAL A 10 -0.72 12.28 -5.23
C VAL A 10 -0.35 10.94 -4.62
N THR A 11 -1.07 10.51 -3.58
CA THR A 11 -0.86 9.18 -2.99
C THR A 11 -2.04 8.28 -3.32
N VAL A 12 -1.78 7.21 -4.03
CA VAL A 12 -2.76 6.19 -4.41
C VAL A 12 -2.57 4.98 -3.51
N PHE A 13 -3.64 4.63 -2.78
CA PHE A 13 -3.68 3.47 -1.90
C PHE A 13 -5.11 2.91 -1.89
N PHE A 14 -5.36 1.84 -2.65
CA PHE A 14 -6.68 1.23 -2.78
C PHE A 14 -6.56 -0.26 -3.12
N GLY A 15 -7.69 -0.98 -3.19
CA GLY A 15 -7.75 -2.42 -3.49
C GLY A 15 -8.08 -3.31 -2.29
N ALA A 16 -8.01 -2.78 -1.06
CA ALA A 16 -8.40 -3.53 0.14
C ALA A 16 -9.87 -4.00 0.08
N ASN A 17 -10.78 -3.19 -0.46
CA ASN A 17 -12.19 -3.55 -0.62
C ASN A 17 -12.41 -4.61 -1.72
N ASP A 18 -11.54 -4.66 -2.74
CA ASP A 18 -11.60 -5.71 -3.76
C ASP A 18 -11.32 -7.07 -3.08
N LEU A 19 -10.34 -7.13 -2.19
CA LEU A 19 -9.98 -8.33 -1.41
C LEU A 19 -10.97 -8.66 -0.28
N CYS A 20 -11.46 -7.65 0.43
CA CYS A 20 -12.30 -7.81 1.63
C CYS A 20 -13.77 -8.10 1.33
N SER A 21 -14.29 -7.58 0.22
CA SER A 21 -15.71 -7.66 -0.12
C SER A 21 -15.93 -8.12 -1.55
N ALA A 22 -15.36 -7.43 -2.56
CA ALA A 22 -15.75 -7.70 -3.95
C ALA A 22 -15.40 -9.13 -4.41
N GLN A 23 -14.30 -9.70 -3.91
CA GLN A 23 -13.81 -11.02 -4.32
C GLN A 23 -14.78 -12.16 -4.03
N CYS A 24 -15.64 -12.05 -3.03
CA CYS A 24 -16.64 -13.06 -2.72
C CYS A 24 -17.98 -12.85 -3.43
N TYR A 25 -18.12 -11.78 -4.22
CA TYR A 25 -19.28 -11.50 -5.06
C TYR A 25 -18.98 -11.63 -6.55
N ASP A 26 -17.87 -11.04 -7.01
CA ASP A 26 -17.42 -11.07 -8.41
C ASP A 26 -15.90 -11.28 -8.49
N LYS A 27 -15.51 -12.55 -8.60
CA LYS A 27 -14.11 -12.97 -8.70
C LYS A 27 -13.41 -12.48 -9.97
N VAL A 28 -14.17 -12.16 -11.02
CA VAL A 28 -13.61 -11.70 -12.29
C VAL A 28 -13.30 -10.21 -12.20
N ALA A 29 -14.25 -9.41 -11.70
CA ALA A 29 -14.04 -7.98 -11.49
C ALA A 29 -13.00 -7.68 -10.40
N ALA A 30 -12.86 -8.55 -9.41
CA ALA A 30 -11.85 -8.49 -8.35
C ALA A 30 -10.65 -9.45 -8.59
N ALA A 31 -10.40 -9.84 -9.84
CA ALA A 31 -9.16 -10.52 -10.18
C ALA A 31 -7.97 -9.54 -10.14
N PRO A 32 -6.73 -10.00 -9.85
CA PRO A 32 -5.53 -9.16 -9.90
C PRO A 32 -5.35 -8.44 -11.25
N SER A 33 -5.69 -9.11 -12.36
CA SER A 33 -5.66 -8.54 -13.71
C SER A 33 -6.65 -7.39 -13.88
N SER A 34 -7.86 -7.52 -13.31
CA SER A 34 -8.88 -6.48 -13.33
C SER A 34 -8.48 -5.29 -12.45
N HIS A 35 -7.88 -5.54 -11.28
CA HIS A 35 -7.34 -4.50 -10.42
C HIS A 35 -6.25 -3.68 -11.10
N VAL A 36 -5.22 -4.33 -11.64
CA VAL A 36 -4.12 -3.62 -12.30
C VAL A 36 -4.61 -2.87 -13.54
N ALA A 37 -5.63 -3.38 -14.25
CA ALA A 37 -6.27 -2.65 -15.35
C ALA A 37 -6.98 -1.37 -14.88
N LYS A 38 -7.70 -1.42 -13.75
CA LYS A 38 -8.33 -0.23 -13.12
C LYS A 38 -7.27 0.77 -12.65
N LEU A 39 -6.22 0.29 -11.96
CA LEU A 39 -5.10 1.11 -11.51
C LEU A 39 -4.42 1.80 -12.70
N ARG A 40 -4.08 1.06 -13.76
CA ARG A 40 -3.48 1.61 -14.97
C ARG A 40 -4.35 2.71 -15.56
N ARG A 41 -5.67 2.49 -15.68
CA ARG A 41 -6.59 3.50 -16.20
C ARG A 41 -6.57 4.79 -15.36
N ALA A 42 -6.52 4.66 -14.04
CA ALA A 42 -6.45 5.83 -13.15
C ALA A 42 -5.12 6.57 -13.30
N LEU A 43 -4.00 5.86 -13.33
CA LEU A 43 -2.66 6.45 -13.49
C LEU A 43 -2.48 7.10 -14.87
N ASP A 44 -2.93 6.45 -15.94
CA ASP A 44 -2.93 7.01 -17.31
C ASP A 44 -3.73 8.33 -17.33
N TYR A 45 -4.89 8.39 -16.66
CA TYR A 45 -5.67 9.61 -16.56
C TYR A 45 -4.92 10.73 -15.80
N LEU A 46 -4.22 10.40 -14.71
CA LEU A 46 -3.40 11.39 -13.99
C LEU A 46 -2.26 11.90 -14.87
N GLU A 47 -1.57 11.02 -15.60
CA GLU A 47 -0.49 11.41 -16.51
C GLU A 47 -0.99 12.37 -17.59
N ASP A 48 -2.14 12.07 -18.21
CA ASP A 48 -2.72 12.87 -19.28
C ASP A 48 -3.17 14.27 -18.81
N HIS A 49 -3.59 14.42 -17.55
CA HIS A 49 -4.27 15.63 -17.07
C HIS A 49 -3.51 16.43 -16.02
N LEU A 50 -2.48 15.88 -15.40
CA LEU A 50 -1.72 16.54 -14.33
C LEU A 50 -0.23 16.65 -14.69
N PRO A 51 0.23 17.81 -15.21
CA PRO A 51 1.67 18.05 -15.36
C PRO A 51 2.34 18.16 -13.98
N ARG A 52 3.67 18.14 -13.88
CA ARG A 52 4.40 18.35 -12.60
C ARG A 52 3.82 17.56 -11.42
N THR A 53 3.74 16.24 -11.57
CA THR A 53 3.08 15.38 -10.57
C THR A 53 3.93 14.17 -10.20
N PHE A 54 4.13 14.00 -8.90
CA PHE A 54 4.74 12.82 -8.31
C PHE A 54 3.63 11.95 -7.71
N VAL A 55 3.43 10.75 -8.24
CA VAL A 55 2.46 9.80 -7.71
C VAL A 55 3.16 8.77 -6.83
N ASN A 56 2.81 8.71 -5.54
CA ASN A 56 3.12 7.60 -4.66
C ASN A 56 2.10 6.49 -4.89
N LEU A 57 2.52 5.33 -5.40
CA LEU A 57 1.71 4.12 -5.35
C LEU A 57 2.09 3.30 -4.12
N ILE A 58 1.16 3.19 -3.17
CA ILE A 58 1.30 2.26 -2.05
C ILE A 58 0.66 0.94 -2.49
N PRO A 59 1.40 -0.19 -2.48
CA PRO A 59 0.82 -1.48 -2.85
C PRO A 59 -0.39 -1.82 -1.99
N VAL A 60 -1.31 -2.62 -2.54
CA VAL A 60 -2.51 -3.05 -1.80
C VAL A 60 -2.11 -3.65 -0.44
N LEU A 61 -2.85 -3.28 0.61
CA LEU A 61 -2.63 -3.81 1.94
C LEU A 61 -3.01 -5.29 1.99
N ASP A 62 -2.15 -6.11 2.59
CA ASP A 62 -2.55 -7.45 2.99
C ASP A 62 -3.60 -7.37 4.09
N VAL A 63 -4.86 -7.52 3.68
CA VAL A 63 -6.02 -7.39 4.56
C VAL A 63 -6.07 -8.48 5.64
N SER A 64 -5.24 -9.54 5.56
CA SER A 64 -5.09 -10.50 6.66
C SER A 64 -4.57 -9.87 7.95
N VAL A 65 -3.93 -8.70 7.87
CA VAL A 65 -3.54 -7.90 9.04
C VAL A 65 -4.73 -7.65 9.98
N SER A 66 -5.94 -7.49 9.44
CA SER A 66 -7.16 -7.28 10.22
C SER A 66 -7.59 -8.49 11.07
N LEU A 67 -7.03 -9.68 10.80
CA LEU A 67 -7.16 -10.87 11.63
C LEU A 67 -6.03 -11.04 12.64
N ARG A 68 -4.95 -10.27 12.49
CA ARG A 68 -3.68 -10.33 13.25
C ARG A 68 -3.55 -9.17 14.25
N ILE A 69 -4.68 -8.89 14.90
CA ILE A 69 -4.86 -7.87 15.93
C ILE A 69 -5.54 -8.49 17.14
N LYS A 70 -5.59 -7.77 18.26
CA LYS A 70 -6.44 -8.17 19.39
C LYS A 70 -7.93 -8.17 19.02
N ARG A 71 -8.52 -9.36 18.85
CA ARG A 71 -9.92 -9.54 18.38
C ARG A 71 -10.96 -9.59 19.50
N THR A 72 -11.37 -8.42 19.98
CA THR A 72 -12.52 -8.30 20.91
C THR A 72 -13.82 -8.78 20.27
N VAL A 73 -14.88 -8.98 21.06
CA VAL A 73 -16.21 -9.38 20.54
C VAL A 73 -16.72 -8.38 19.50
N MET A 74 -16.56 -7.08 19.77
CA MET A 74 -16.90 -6.01 18.83
C MET A 74 -16.12 -6.14 17.53
N CYS A 75 -14.79 -6.32 17.61
CA CYS A 75 -13.95 -6.48 16.43
C CYS A 75 -14.40 -7.66 15.56
N ARG A 76 -14.76 -8.80 16.17
CA ARG A 76 -15.22 -9.99 15.42
C ARG A 76 -16.52 -9.74 14.68
N PHE A 77 -17.44 -9.00 15.30
CA PHE A 77 -18.70 -8.61 14.68
C PHE A 77 -18.48 -7.64 13.51
N LEU A 78 -17.76 -6.54 13.75
CA LEU A 78 -17.50 -5.51 12.74
C LEU A 78 -16.67 -6.02 11.56
N HIS A 79 -15.72 -6.93 11.80
CA HIS A 79 -14.94 -7.55 10.73
C HIS A 79 -15.82 -8.30 9.71
N ARG A 80 -17.00 -8.80 10.09
CA ARG A 80 -17.94 -9.42 9.13
C ARG A 80 -18.55 -8.42 8.17
N LEU A 81 -18.66 -7.16 8.58
CA LEU A 81 -19.20 -6.08 7.76
C LEU A 81 -18.14 -5.49 6.84
N PHE A 82 -16.92 -5.29 7.33
CA PHE A 82 -15.86 -4.62 6.57
C PHE A 82 -15.02 -5.56 5.72
N CYS A 83 -14.90 -6.83 6.10
CA CYS A 83 -14.10 -7.82 5.39
C CYS A 83 -14.81 -9.17 5.35
N GLU A 84 -15.99 -9.17 4.71
CA GLU A 84 -16.92 -10.29 4.64
C GLU A 84 -16.29 -11.56 4.06
N CYS A 85 -15.39 -11.44 3.09
CA CYS A 85 -14.85 -12.61 2.38
C CYS A 85 -14.10 -13.57 3.31
N PHE A 86 -13.47 -13.08 4.39
CA PHE A 86 -12.86 -13.95 5.42
C PHE A 86 -13.86 -14.82 6.19
N HIS A 87 -15.17 -14.56 6.08
CA HIS A 87 -16.21 -15.29 6.82
C HIS A 87 -17.10 -16.16 5.92
N LYS A 88 -16.71 -16.40 4.66
CA LYS A 88 -17.40 -17.35 3.77
C LYS A 88 -17.15 -18.82 4.13
N GLY A 89 -16.17 -19.08 5.01
CA GLY A 89 -15.83 -20.41 5.52
C GLY A 89 -14.81 -21.12 4.64
N GLY A 90 -14.01 -22.02 5.21
CA GLY A 90 -12.94 -22.73 4.50
C GLY A 90 -11.58 -22.03 4.62
N ASP A 91 -10.83 -21.97 3.52
CA ASP A 91 -9.42 -21.53 3.49
C ASP A 91 -9.22 -20.08 3.03
N GLU A 92 -10.14 -19.21 3.43
CA GLU A 92 -10.18 -17.80 2.98
C GLU A 92 -8.91 -17.03 3.35
N PHE A 93 -8.24 -17.41 4.44
CA PHE A 93 -6.96 -16.83 4.81
C PHE A 93 -5.91 -17.03 3.71
N ASN A 94 -5.70 -18.28 3.26
CA ASN A 94 -4.70 -18.56 2.22
C ASN A 94 -5.13 -17.99 0.86
N VAL A 95 -6.41 -18.08 0.53
CA VAL A 95 -6.96 -17.54 -0.71
C VAL A 95 -6.72 -16.03 -0.80
N ILE A 96 -7.12 -15.28 0.22
CA ILE A 96 -7.00 -13.81 0.23
C ILE A 96 -5.53 -13.39 0.27
N THR A 97 -4.68 -14.03 1.09
CA THR A 97 -3.25 -13.68 1.13
C THR A 97 -2.52 -14.01 -0.18
N SER A 98 -2.88 -15.12 -0.84
CA SER A 98 -2.37 -15.45 -2.18
C SER A 98 -2.81 -14.42 -3.22
N LEU A 99 -4.07 -13.99 -3.18
CA LEU A 99 -4.57 -12.93 -4.03
C LEU A 99 -3.84 -11.62 -3.76
N THR A 100 -3.72 -11.16 -2.51
CA THR A 100 -2.96 -9.95 -2.17
C THR A 100 -1.56 -9.98 -2.79
N LYS A 101 -0.83 -11.10 -2.69
CA LYS A 101 0.50 -11.23 -3.33
C LYS A 101 0.42 -11.05 -4.84
N ALA A 102 -0.57 -11.65 -5.51
CA ALA A 102 -0.77 -11.49 -6.95
C ALA A 102 -1.14 -10.04 -7.33
N TYR A 103 -1.94 -9.35 -6.51
CA TYR A 103 -2.23 -7.93 -6.68
C TYR A 103 -0.95 -7.07 -6.58
N GLN A 104 -0.19 -7.25 -5.49
CA GLN A 104 1.06 -6.50 -5.26
C GLN A 104 2.09 -6.76 -6.37
N LEU A 105 2.20 -7.99 -6.87
CA LEU A 105 3.06 -8.33 -8.02
C LEU A 105 2.61 -7.61 -9.29
N ALA A 106 1.31 -7.62 -9.60
CA ALA A 106 0.79 -6.93 -10.78
C ALA A 106 0.99 -5.40 -10.71
N GLU A 107 0.82 -4.81 -9.52
CA GLU A 107 1.13 -3.38 -9.27
C GLU A 107 2.61 -3.09 -9.47
N GLU A 108 3.48 -3.93 -8.93
CA GLU A 108 4.94 -3.81 -9.04
C GLU A 108 5.40 -3.94 -10.50
N GLU A 109 4.92 -4.94 -11.24
CA GLU A 109 5.19 -5.11 -12.67
C GLU A 109 4.73 -3.90 -13.49
N LEU A 110 3.54 -3.35 -13.21
CA LEU A 110 3.04 -2.16 -13.91
C LEU A 110 3.99 -0.97 -13.72
N ILE A 111 4.41 -0.69 -12.49
CA ILE A 111 5.24 0.48 -12.19
C ILE A 111 6.68 0.29 -12.65
N LEU A 112 7.28 -0.88 -12.38
CA LEU A 112 8.66 -1.17 -12.74
C LEU A 112 8.87 -1.40 -14.24
N SER A 113 7.80 -1.50 -15.03
CA SER A 113 7.89 -1.53 -16.50
C SER A 113 8.46 -0.24 -17.12
N GLY A 114 8.61 0.84 -16.33
CA GLY A 114 9.06 2.15 -16.82
C GLY A 114 7.97 2.93 -17.58
N ARG A 115 6.71 2.46 -17.56
CA ARG A 115 5.58 3.07 -18.27
C ARG A 115 5.46 4.57 -18.00
N TYR A 116 5.62 4.98 -16.74
CA TYR A 116 5.42 6.35 -16.26
C TYR A 116 6.74 7.13 -16.05
N ASP A 117 7.85 6.62 -16.55
CA ASP A 117 9.18 7.26 -16.43
C ASP A 117 9.62 7.93 -17.73
N LYS A 118 8.66 8.30 -18.58
CA LYS A 118 8.92 8.85 -19.92
C LYS A 118 9.02 10.36 -19.96
N ARG A 119 8.51 11.04 -18.94
CA ARG A 119 8.44 12.50 -18.83
C ARG A 119 9.30 12.99 -17.68
N ASP A 120 9.75 14.24 -17.78
CA ASP A 120 10.51 14.90 -16.72
C ASP A 120 9.60 15.54 -15.65
N ASP A 121 8.30 15.70 -15.96
CA ASP A 121 7.33 16.36 -15.10
C ASP A 121 6.25 15.41 -14.54
N PHE A 122 6.35 14.10 -14.78
CA PHE A 122 5.41 13.11 -14.24
C PHE A 122 6.14 11.80 -13.93
N THR A 123 5.81 11.19 -12.80
CA THR A 123 6.29 9.85 -12.45
C THR A 123 5.34 9.15 -11.48
N VAL A 124 5.35 7.83 -11.49
CA VAL A 124 4.69 6.99 -10.49
C VAL A 124 5.75 6.12 -9.82
N VAL A 125 5.85 6.23 -8.49
CA VAL A 125 6.86 5.52 -7.70
C VAL A 125 6.19 4.60 -6.70
N LEU A 126 6.59 3.33 -6.70
CA LEU A 126 6.13 2.33 -5.75
C LEU A 126 6.73 2.59 -4.36
N GLN A 127 5.90 2.61 -3.32
CA GLN A 127 6.28 2.83 -1.92
C GLN A 127 5.98 1.57 -1.09
N PRO A 128 6.91 0.60 -1.03
CA PRO A 128 6.63 -0.75 -0.57
C PRO A 128 6.56 -0.92 0.96
N PHE A 129 6.57 0.17 1.73
CA PHE A 129 6.53 0.10 3.19
C PHE A 129 5.35 -0.73 3.74
N MET A 130 4.22 -0.82 3.03
CA MET A 130 3.07 -1.64 3.44
C MET A 130 3.31 -3.16 3.34
N LYS A 131 4.37 -3.62 2.65
CA LYS A 131 4.74 -5.05 2.60
C LYS A 131 5.02 -5.63 4.00
N LEU A 132 5.29 -4.78 5.00
CA LEU A 132 5.44 -5.20 6.41
C LEU A 132 4.21 -5.94 6.95
N PHE A 133 3.02 -5.65 6.43
CA PHE A 133 1.76 -6.19 6.90
C PHE A 133 1.39 -7.51 6.22
N ASN A 134 2.20 -7.96 5.25
CA ASN A 134 2.01 -9.21 4.56
C ASN A 134 1.97 -10.39 5.55
N ALA A 135 1.18 -11.40 5.22
CA ALA A 135 1.17 -12.65 5.95
C ALA A 135 2.59 -13.27 5.98
N PRO A 136 3.04 -13.79 7.14
CA PRO A 136 4.35 -14.40 7.26
C PRO A 136 4.39 -15.69 6.43
N GLU A 137 5.57 -16.04 5.92
CA GLU A 137 5.76 -17.28 5.18
C GLU A 137 5.57 -18.51 6.08
N ASP A 138 6.04 -18.41 7.33
CA ASP A 138 5.82 -19.43 8.34
C ASP A 138 4.35 -19.45 8.81
N PRO A 139 3.61 -20.55 8.55
CA PRO A 139 2.22 -20.67 8.98
C PRO A 139 2.03 -20.61 10.50
N VAL A 140 3.05 -20.90 11.31
CA VAL A 140 2.97 -20.84 12.78
C VAL A 140 2.68 -19.41 13.26
N HIS A 141 3.22 -18.40 12.57
CA HIS A 141 3.10 -16.98 12.94
C HIS A 141 1.90 -16.28 12.30
N ARG A 142 1.04 -17.04 11.61
CA ARG A 142 -0.07 -16.52 10.80
C ARG A 142 -1.06 -15.65 11.56
N TYR A 143 -1.28 -15.96 12.84
CA TYR A 143 -2.25 -15.27 13.70
C TYR A 143 -1.60 -14.43 14.79
N ASP A 144 -0.27 -14.28 14.74
CA ASP A 144 0.44 -13.44 15.69
C ASP A 144 -0.02 -11.99 15.55
N GLU A 145 -0.18 -11.33 16.70
CA GLU A 145 -0.50 -9.92 16.74
C GLU A 145 0.68 -9.11 16.19
N VAL A 146 0.44 -8.38 15.09
CA VAL A 146 1.50 -7.58 14.43
C VAL A 146 1.32 -6.08 14.58
N ILE A 147 0.17 -5.66 15.10
CA ILE A 147 -0.13 -4.26 15.33
C ILE A 147 -0.89 -4.13 16.64
N ASP A 148 -0.34 -3.28 17.51
CA ASP A 148 -0.98 -2.94 18.77
C ASP A 148 -2.28 -2.20 18.50
N ILE A 149 -3.30 -2.49 19.30
CA ILE A 149 -4.67 -1.98 19.12
C ILE A 149 -4.76 -0.44 19.11
N SER A 150 -3.79 0.29 19.68
CA SER A 150 -3.77 1.77 19.62
C SER A 150 -3.52 2.33 18.22
N TYR A 151 -3.03 1.52 17.27
CA TYR A 151 -2.81 1.94 15.88
C TYR A 151 -4.03 1.72 14.97
N ILE A 152 -5.12 1.15 15.49
CA ILE A 152 -6.39 0.95 14.78
C ILE A 152 -7.53 1.65 15.54
N THR A 153 -8.61 2.00 14.85
CA THR A 153 -9.76 2.64 15.51
C THR A 153 -10.59 1.62 16.30
N HIS A 154 -11.65 2.10 16.97
CA HIS A 154 -12.59 1.25 17.69
C HIS A 154 -13.32 0.23 16.82
N ASP A 155 -13.33 0.40 15.50
CA ASP A 155 -13.86 -0.58 14.57
C ASP A 155 -12.95 -1.79 14.33
N CYS A 156 -11.72 -1.72 14.84
CA CYS A 156 -10.67 -2.73 14.72
C CYS A 156 -10.28 -3.05 13.27
N PHE A 157 -10.48 -2.11 12.34
CA PHE A 157 -10.24 -2.31 10.92
C PHE A 157 -9.45 -1.14 10.31
N HIS A 158 -9.93 0.09 10.49
CA HIS A 158 -9.27 1.27 9.96
C HIS A 158 -8.13 1.74 10.87
N PHE A 159 -7.12 2.38 10.27
CA PHE A 159 -6.02 2.96 11.04
C PHE A 159 -6.51 4.10 11.94
N SER A 160 -6.01 4.14 13.17
CA SER A 160 -6.19 5.30 14.04
C SER A 160 -5.33 6.47 13.55
N GLN A 161 -5.48 7.63 14.18
CA GLN A 161 -4.55 8.75 13.96
C GLN A 161 -3.08 8.32 14.18
N LYS A 162 -2.82 7.47 15.18
CA LYS A 162 -1.49 6.90 15.44
C LYS A 162 -1.04 5.94 14.34
N GLY A 163 -1.95 5.12 13.82
CA GLY A 163 -1.76 4.28 12.63
C GLY A 163 -1.36 5.08 11.40
N HIS A 164 -2.13 6.11 11.08
CA HIS A 164 -1.85 7.03 9.99
C HIS A 164 -0.51 7.76 10.17
N ALA A 165 -0.18 8.21 11.39
CA ALA A 165 1.11 8.84 11.66
C ALA A 165 2.30 7.90 11.43
N LEU A 166 2.18 6.62 11.82
CA LEU A 166 3.20 5.61 11.53
C LEU A 166 3.36 5.38 10.02
N ALA A 167 2.25 5.20 9.30
CA ALA A 167 2.26 4.99 7.85
C ALA A 167 2.83 6.20 7.10
N ALA A 168 2.45 7.42 7.50
CA ALA A 168 2.99 8.66 6.92
C ALA A 168 4.51 8.78 7.14
N ASN A 169 5.00 8.42 8.33
CA ASN A 169 6.44 8.41 8.62
C ASN A 169 7.19 7.39 7.75
N MET A 170 6.62 6.20 7.56
CA MET A 170 7.22 5.17 6.71
C MET A 170 7.20 5.55 5.23
N LEU A 171 6.11 6.15 4.74
CA LEU A 171 6.03 6.73 3.40
C LEU A 171 7.08 7.82 3.19
N TRP A 172 7.26 8.71 4.17
CA TRP A 172 8.26 9.77 4.13
C TRP A 172 9.69 9.22 4.02
N ASN A 173 10.02 8.19 4.80
CA ASN A 173 11.32 7.54 4.69
C ASN A 173 11.51 6.89 3.31
N ASN A 174 10.50 6.18 2.81
CA ASN A 174 10.53 5.57 1.47
C ASN A 174 10.71 6.60 0.35
N LEU A 175 10.16 7.80 0.47
CA LEU A 175 10.38 8.90 -0.49
C LEU A 175 11.86 9.32 -0.60
N LEU A 176 12.61 9.17 0.50
CA LEU A 176 14.02 9.53 0.63
C LEU A 176 14.97 8.33 0.48
N GLU A 177 14.46 7.21 -0.04
CA GLU A 177 15.24 6.00 -0.31
C GLU A 177 15.26 5.67 -1.79
N PRO A 178 16.42 5.29 -2.38
CA PRO A 178 16.49 4.85 -3.76
C PRO A 178 15.51 3.71 -4.06
N VAL A 179 14.87 3.76 -5.23
CA VAL A 179 14.09 2.63 -5.75
C VAL A 179 14.98 1.38 -5.78
N GLY A 180 14.42 0.24 -5.35
CA GLY A 180 15.17 -1.01 -5.15
C GLY A 180 15.86 -1.13 -3.79
N ARG A 181 15.98 -0.03 -3.03
CA ARG A 181 16.54 -0.01 -1.66
C ARG A 181 15.58 0.61 -0.63
N LYS A 182 14.31 0.75 -0.97
CA LYS A 182 13.26 1.26 -0.07
C LYS A 182 12.98 0.24 1.05
N ASP A 183 12.84 0.73 2.27
CA ASP A 183 12.55 -0.09 3.44
C ASP A 183 11.13 -0.69 3.36
N THR A 184 11.03 -1.98 3.71
CA THR A 184 9.77 -2.73 3.79
C THR A 184 9.43 -3.16 5.21
N LYS A 185 10.22 -2.71 6.20
CA LYS A 185 10.15 -3.14 7.60
C LYS A 185 9.40 -2.13 8.46
N LYS A 186 8.68 -2.64 9.47
CA LYS A 186 7.93 -1.84 10.44
C LYS A 186 8.84 -1.06 11.38
N LEU A 187 8.49 0.20 11.63
CA LEU A 187 9.05 0.98 12.73
C LEU A 187 8.41 0.59 14.07
N LYS A 188 9.21 0.60 15.14
CA LYS A 188 8.70 0.25 16.47
C LYS A 188 7.71 1.27 17.00
N ARG A 189 7.95 2.56 16.72
CA ARG A 189 7.15 3.71 17.15
C ARG A 189 7.08 4.75 16.04
N VAL A 190 6.12 5.67 16.15
CA VAL A 190 6.04 6.82 15.25
C VAL A 190 7.30 7.67 15.44
N LEU A 191 7.92 8.13 14.35
CA LEU A 191 9.17 8.89 14.34
C LEU A 191 10.40 8.17 14.93
N ASP A 192 10.36 6.84 15.14
CA ASP A 192 11.52 6.07 15.65
C ASP A 192 12.71 6.14 14.66
N ILE A 193 12.41 6.21 13.37
CA ILE A 193 13.33 6.61 12.30
C ILE A 193 12.62 7.68 11.48
N PHE A 194 13.25 8.84 11.33
CA PHE A 194 12.76 9.95 10.49
C PHE A 194 13.92 10.44 9.62
N ARG A 195 13.86 10.19 8.32
CA ARG A 195 14.90 10.61 7.38
C ARG A 195 14.75 12.10 7.03
N CYS A 196 15.90 12.76 6.95
CA CYS A 196 15.99 14.13 6.47
C CYS A 196 16.63 14.15 5.07
N PRO A 197 16.21 15.05 4.16
CA PRO A 197 16.92 15.29 2.91
C PRO A 197 18.38 15.66 3.16
N GLN A 198 19.29 15.17 2.31
CA GLN A 198 20.71 15.48 2.39
C GLN A 198 21.07 16.54 1.34
N GLU A 199 22.04 17.41 1.64
CA GLU A 199 22.45 18.48 0.70
C GLU A 199 22.97 17.94 -0.64
N ASN A 200 23.65 16.79 -0.61
CA ASN A 200 24.17 16.12 -1.80
C ASN A 200 23.10 15.34 -2.60
N VAL A 201 21.92 15.08 -2.02
CA VAL A 201 20.80 14.41 -2.69
C VAL A 201 19.48 15.11 -2.36
N PRO A 202 19.25 16.32 -2.91
CA PRO A 202 18.09 17.15 -2.57
C PRO A 202 16.82 16.76 -3.36
N PHE A 203 16.66 15.48 -3.71
CA PHE A 203 15.58 15.00 -4.56
C PHE A 203 14.81 13.83 -3.93
N LEU A 204 13.53 13.71 -4.27
CA LEU A 204 12.76 12.50 -4.03
C LEU A 204 13.23 11.42 -5.01
N PHE A 205 13.36 10.18 -4.54
CA PHE A 205 13.83 9.09 -5.39
C PHE A 205 12.73 8.55 -6.28
N THR A 206 13.07 8.38 -7.55
CA THR A 206 12.27 7.87 -8.67
C THR A 206 13.02 6.73 -9.35
N ASN A 207 12.37 6.01 -10.26
CA ASN A 207 13.05 4.98 -11.05
C ASN A 207 14.22 5.57 -11.87
N ARG A 208 14.16 6.86 -12.26
CA ARG A 208 15.17 7.49 -13.13
C ARG A 208 16.43 7.97 -12.40
N ASN A 209 16.35 8.31 -11.11
CA ASN A 209 17.47 8.87 -10.35
C ASN A 209 18.02 7.94 -9.26
N SER A 210 17.51 6.71 -9.16
CA SER A 210 17.94 5.74 -8.14
C SER A 210 19.18 4.93 -8.52
N TYR A 211 19.67 5.05 -9.76
CA TYR A 211 20.89 4.39 -10.25
C TYR A 211 22.13 5.31 -10.26
N LEU A 212 21.97 6.57 -9.84
CA LEU A 212 23.06 7.53 -9.75
C LEU A 212 23.76 7.31 -8.40
N GLU A 213 24.78 6.45 -8.37
CA GLU A 213 25.80 6.40 -7.31
C GLU A 213 26.99 7.30 -7.66
#